data_AF-A0A0F2D067-F1
#
_entry.id   AF-A0A0F2D067-F1
#
_cell.length_a   1.000
_cell.length_b   1.000
_cell.length_c   1.000
_cell.angle_alpha   90.00
_cell.angle_beta   90.00
_cell.angle_gamma   90.00
#
_symmetry.space_group_name_H-M   'P 1'
#
loop_
_entity.id
_entity.type
_entity.pdbx_description
1 polymer ?
#
loop_
_entity_poly.entity_id
_entity_poly.type
_entity_poly.pdbx_seq_one_letter_code
_entity_poly.pdbx_strand_id
1 'polypeptide(L)'
;MFINQIKKKMVTETPIVKKNHQIPRIINQKIAQKLIEKTSMTDIAHQLSISTSTVIRKLNDFRFKHDFSRLPEIMSWDEYAFTKGKMSFIAQDFEKPNIITVLEGRTQAIKRYWKLFQQDSRKLSDKRFYRPTFRMHLTNKEILDKLLSYSEDLKHHYPLYQLLLFHFQNKEPEKFFGLIEDNIKKVYSLFQTVFKTFIKDKGKIVNALQLSYSNAKLEATNNLIKLIKRNAFGFRNFENFKNEFSSL
;
A
#
# COMPACT_ATOMS: atom_id res chain seq x y z
N MET A 1 -51.54 25.71 22.70
CA MET A 1 -50.43 25.86 23.67
C MET A 1 -50.86 25.12 24.92
N PHE A 2 -50.39 23.94 25.33
CA PHE A 2 -49.06 23.34 25.34
C PHE A 2 -49.23 21.81 25.31
N ILE A 3 -49.04 21.19 24.14
CA ILE A 3 -48.77 19.75 24.02
C ILE A 3 -47.51 19.68 23.17
N ASN A 4 -46.33 19.67 23.81
CA ASN A 4 -45.04 19.22 23.24
C ASN A 4 -43.84 19.63 24.11
N GLN A 5 -43.76 19.21 25.38
CA GLN A 5 -42.54 19.42 26.17
C GLN A 5 -42.10 18.27 27.07
N ILE A 6 -42.45 17.02 26.74
CA ILE A 6 -41.84 15.85 27.38
C ILE A 6 -41.32 14.90 26.30
N LYS A 7 -40.15 15.21 25.72
CA LYS A 7 -39.38 14.25 24.90
C LYS A 7 -37.92 14.65 24.62
N LYS A 8 -37.25 15.35 25.55
CA LYS A 8 -35.78 15.33 25.60
C LYS A 8 -35.37 14.39 26.73
N LYS A 9 -34.84 13.21 26.38
CA LYS A 9 -34.11 12.34 27.33
C LYS A 9 -33.01 13.20 27.97
N MET A 10 -33.22 13.62 29.21
CA MET A 10 -32.22 14.32 29.98
C MET A 10 -31.15 13.28 30.38
N VAL A 11 -30.03 13.23 29.66
CA VAL A 11 -28.91 12.37 30.03
C VAL A 11 -28.10 13.11 31.08
N THR A 12 -28.35 12.77 32.35
CA THR A 12 -27.63 13.33 33.50
C THR A 12 -26.18 12.88 33.50
N GLU A 13 -25.26 13.84 33.41
CA GLU A 13 -23.85 13.62 33.69
C GLU A 13 -23.71 13.38 35.19
N THR A 14 -23.19 12.23 35.58
CA THR A 14 -22.89 11.89 36.97
C THR A 14 -21.40 11.61 37.10
N PRO A 15 -20.80 11.68 38.29
CA PRO A 15 -19.39 11.30 38.49
C PRO A 15 -19.07 9.89 37.98
N ILE A 16 -20.09 9.02 37.91
CA ILE A 16 -20.02 7.61 37.55
C ILE A 16 -20.20 7.39 36.04
N VAL A 17 -21.03 8.20 35.36
CA VAL A 17 -21.43 8.02 33.96
C VAL A 17 -21.26 9.34 33.18
N LYS A 18 -20.46 9.29 32.11
CA LYS A 18 -20.24 10.43 31.20
C LYS A 18 -21.54 10.82 30.49
N LYS A 19 -21.67 12.11 30.15
CA LYS A 19 -22.75 12.63 29.30
C LYS A 19 -22.90 11.78 28.02
N ASN A 20 -24.14 11.44 27.67
CA ASN A 20 -24.50 10.59 26.52
C ASN A 20 -24.00 9.13 26.57
N HIS A 21 -23.53 8.64 27.72
CA HIS A 21 -23.15 7.23 27.90
C HIS A 21 -24.11 6.54 28.86
N GLN A 22 -24.31 5.23 28.68
CA GLN A 22 -25.16 4.40 29.57
C GLN A 22 -24.33 3.50 30.50
N ILE A 23 -23.04 3.32 30.21
CA ILE A 23 -22.16 2.38 30.93
C ILE A 23 -21.26 3.18 31.90
N PRO A 24 -21.27 2.84 33.19
CA PRO A 24 -20.35 3.39 34.19
C PRO A 24 -18.88 3.30 33.80
N ARG A 25 -18.09 4.33 34.15
CA ARG A 25 -16.63 4.35 33.91
C ARG A 25 -15.92 3.14 34.54
N ILE A 26 -16.37 2.70 35.71
CA ILE A 26 -15.85 1.54 36.44
C ILE A 26 -16.01 0.25 35.65
N ILE A 27 -17.16 0.05 34.98
CA ILE A 27 -17.38 -1.13 34.13
C ILE A 27 -16.44 -1.09 32.93
N ASN A 28 -16.27 0.07 32.28
CA ASN A 28 -15.32 0.21 31.18
C ASN A 28 -13.86 -0.08 31.59
N GLN A 29 -13.46 0.31 32.79
CA GLN A 29 -12.14 0.00 33.34
C GLN A 29 -11.97 -1.50 33.62
N LYS A 30 -12.99 -2.15 34.22
CA LYS A 30 -12.98 -3.60 34.45
C LYS A 30 -12.95 -4.41 33.15
N ILE A 31 -13.68 -3.97 32.11
CA ILE A 31 -13.59 -4.59 30.78
C ILE A 31 -12.15 -4.49 30.26
N ALA A 32 -11.54 -3.30 30.31
CA ALA A 32 -10.17 -3.09 29.85
C ALA A 32 -9.15 -3.95 30.60
N GLN A 33 -9.27 -4.03 31.93
CA GLN A 33 -8.42 -4.88 32.77
C GLN A 33 -8.54 -6.35 32.37
N LYS A 34 -9.75 -6.90 32.26
CA LYS A 34 -9.97 -8.30 31.92
C LYS A 34 -9.52 -8.66 30.49
N LEU A 35 -9.59 -7.70 29.57
CA LEU A 35 -9.02 -7.85 28.21
C LEU A 35 -7.49 -7.94 28.25
N ILE A 36 -6.82 -7.17 29.11
CA ILE A 36 -5.36 -7.24 29.31
C ILE A 36 -4.96 -8.57 29.95
N GLU A 37 -5.76 -9.07 30.89
CA GLU A 37 -5.62 -10.40 31.51
C GLU A 37 -5.97 -11.56 30.54
N LYS A 38 -6.27 -11.26 29.27
CA LYS A 38 -6.60 -12.23 28.20
C LYS A 38 -7.81 -13.12 28.51
N THR A 39 -8.77 -12.62 29.31
CA THR A 39 -10.05 -13.30 29.54
C THR A 39 -10.89 -13.27 28.26
N SER A 40 -11.63 -14.34 27.98
CA SER A 40 -12.46 -14.42 26.76
C SER A 40 -13.56 -13.34 26.77
N MET A 41 -13.91 -12.80 25.60
CA MET A 41 -14.94 -11.77 25.51
C MET A 41 -16.32 -12.25 26.00
N THR A 42 -16.61 -13.54 25.82
CA THR A 42 -17.84 -14.19 26.31
C THR A 42 -17.86 -14.27 27.83
N ASP A 43 -16.72 -14.61 28.45
CA ASP A 43 -16.63 -14.68 29.91
C ASP A 43 -16.66 -13.29 30.55
N ILE A 44 -16.02 -12.29 29.94
CA ILE A 44 -16.11 -10.89 30.38
C ILE A 44 -17.56 -10.41 30.33
N ALA A 45 -18.25 -10.70 29.22
CA ALA A 45 -19.65 -10.34 29.04
C ALA A 45 -20.54 -10.99 30.10
N HIS A 46 -20.34 -12.28 30.37
CA HIS A 46 -21.06 -13.03 31.41
C HIS A 46 -20.77 -12.47 32.82
N GLN A 47 -19.49 -12.32 33.19
CA GLN A 47 -19.07 -11.85 34.52
C GLN A 47 -19.52 -10.43 34.84
N LEU A 48 -19.59 -9.55 33.84
CA LEU A 48 -19.99 -8.15 34.01
C LEU A 48 -21.45 -7.90 33.64
N SER A 49 -22.21 -8.95 33.26
CA SER A 49 -23.61 -8.88 32.84
C SER A 49 -23.86 -7.83 31.73
N ILE A 50 -22.99 -7.82 30.72
CA ILE A 50 -23.07 -6.92 29.55
C ILE A 50 -23.10 -7.73 28.25
N SER A 51 -23.46 -7.08 27.14
CA SER A 51 -23.37 -7.73 25.83
C SER A 51 -21.93 -7.88 25.36
N THR A 52 -21.63 -8.96 24.64
CA THR A 52 -20.34 -9.18 23.95
C THR A 52 -20.01 -8.03 22.99
N SER A 53 -21.01 -7.44 22.32
CA SER A 53 -20.84 -6.26 21.47
C SER A 53 -20.28 -5.05 22.23
N THR A 54 -20.58 -4.92 23.53
CA THR A 54 -20.02 -3.88 24.38
C THR A 54 -18.54 -4.12 24.67
N VAL A 55 -18.15 -5.36 24.94
CA VAL A 55 -16.74 -5.76 25.09
C VAL A 55 -15.97 -5.51 23.79
N ILE A 56 -16.53 -5.87 22.64
CA ILE A 56 -15.92 -5.63 21.31
C ILE A 56 -15.72 -4.14 21.05
N ARG A 57 -16.73 -3.29 21.32
CA ARG A 57 -16.58 -1.83 21.16
C ARG A 57 -15.43 -1.30 22.01
N LYS A 58 -15.29 -1.79 23.24
CA LYS A 58 -14.18 -1.40 24.12
C LYS A 58 -12.84 -1.92 23.62
N LEU A 59 -12.78 -3.15 23.09
CA LEU A 59 -11.59 -3.71 22.46
C LEU A 59 -11.13 -2.86 21.27
N ASN A 60 -12.06 -2.35 20.46
CA ASN A 60 -11.74 -1.50 19.32
C ASN A 60 -11.19 -0.11 19.72
N ASP A 61 -11.32 0.31 20.98
CA ASP A 61 -10.65 1.52 21.49
C ASP A 61 -9.13 1.30 21.63
N PHE A 62 -8.68 0.06 21.80
CA PHE A 62 -7.26 -0.27 21.88
C PHE A 62 -6.63 -0.15 20.49
N ARG A 63 -5.75 0.81 20.32
CA ARG A 63 -4.96 0.97 19.09
C ARG A 63 -3.58 0.40 19.30
N PHE A 64 -3.21 -0.59 18.51
CA PHE A 64 -1.82 -1.00 18.38
C PHE A 64 -1.06 0.13 17.66
N LYS A 65 -0.07 0.71 18.33
CA LYS A 65 0.78 1.74 17.73
C LYS A 65 2.08 1.08 17.29
N HIS A 66 2.42 1.23 16.03
CA HIS A 66 3.73 0.85 15.54
C HIS A 66 4.72 1.96 15.87
N ASP A 67 5.80 1.62 16.57
CA ASP A 67 6.96 2.49 16.69
C ASP A 67 8.05 2.00 15.74
N PHE A 68 8.19 2.67 14.60
CA PHE A 68 9.22 2.40 13.61
C PHE A 68 10.43 3.34 13.74
N SER A 69 10.51 4.14 14.81
CA SER A 69 11.61 5.09 15.00
C SER A 69 12.94 4.41 15.34
N ARG A 70 12.88 3.20 15.92
CA ARG A 70 14.04 2.39 16.30
C ARG A 70 13.75 0.91 16.11
N LEU A 71 14.73 0.19 15.60
CA LEU A 71 14.72 -1.27 15.54
C LEU A 71 15.43 -1.86 16.78
N PRO A 72 14.99 -3.02 17.29
CA PRO A 72 15.71 -3.72 18.34
C PRO A 72 17.04 -4.25 17.81
N GLU A 73 17.94 -4.58 18.73
CA GLU A 73 19.26 -5.16 18.40
C GLU A 73 19.13 -6.57 17.82
N ILE A 74 18.20 -7.37 18.38
CA ILE A 74 17.88 -8.72 17.92
C ILE A 74 16.38 -8.80 17.70
N MET A 75 15.96 -9.13 16.47
CA MET A 75 14.56 -9.26 16.08
C MET A 75 14.25 -10.71 15.72
N SER A 76 13.10 -11.21 16.15
CA SER A 76 12.52 -12.43 15.61
C SER A 76 11.26 -12.13 14.80
N TRP A 77 11.04 -12.92 13.75
CA TRP A 77 9.88 -12.79 12.88
C TRP A 77 9.42 -14.16 12.39
N ASP A 78 8.13 -14.29 12.13
CA ASP A 78 7.53 -15.51 11.58
C ASP A 78 6.20 -15.23 10.85
N GLU A 79 5.70 -16.20 10.09
CA GLU A 79 4.37 -16.20 9.51
C GLU A 79 3.44 -17.20 10.22
N TYR A 80 2.27 -16.74 10.67
CA TYR A 80 1.28 -17.58 11.34
C TYR A 80 -0.10 -17.49 10.69
N ALA A 81 -0.90 -18.56 10.77
CA ALA A 81 -2.26 -18.55 10.25
C ALA A 81 -3.21 -17.77 11.18
N PHE A 82 -3.76 -16.64 10.71
CA PHE A 82 -4.67 -15.79 11.50
C PHE A 82 -6.13 -16.22 11.40
N THR A 83 -6.60 -16.51 10.19
CA THR A 83 -7.93 -17.10 9.92
C THR A 83 -7.77 -18.18 8.87
N LYS A 84 -8.75 -19.09 8.73
CA LYS A 84 -8.68 -20.25 7.82
C LYS A 84 -8.16 -19.85 6.42
N GLY A 85 -6.88 -20.15 6.16
CA GLY A 85 -6.20 -19.88 4.89
C GLY A 85 -5.56 -18.50 4.69
N LYS A 86 -5.50 -17.63 5.71
CA LYS A 86 -4.78 -16.33 5.66
C LYS A 86 -3.60 -16.34 6.64
N MET A 87 -2.39 -16.23 6.10
CA MET A 87 -1.17 -16.03 6.89
C MET A 87 -1.06 -14.56 7.30
N SER A 88 -0.42 -14.29 8.43
CA SER A 88 -0.05 -12.96 8.90
C SER A 88 1.39 -13.00 9.37
N PHE A 89 2.11 -11.92 9.11
CA PHE A 89 3.50 -11.78 9.52
C PHE A 89 3.53 -11.14 10.90
N ILE A 90 4.36 -11.67 11.79
CA ILE A 90 4.64 -11.08 13.10
C ILE A 90 6.13 -10.80 13.21
N ALA A 91 6.48 -9.66 13.78
CA ALA A 91 7.83 -9.36 14.22
C ALA A 91 7.81 -8.85 15.66
N GLN A 92 8.77 -9.32 16.45
CA GLN A 92 8.93 -8.95 17.85
C GLN A 92 10.42 -8.74 18.18
N ASP A 93 10.66 -8.00 19.24
CA ASP A 93 11.99 -7.95 19.85
C ASP A 93 12.29 -9.33 20.46
N PHE A 94 13.50 -9.85 20.24
CA PHE A 94 13.87 -11.18 20.72
C PHE A 94 14.12 -11.17 22.23
N GLU A 95 14.69 -10.09 22.75
CA GLU A 95 15.08 -9.94 24.15
C GLU A 95 13.91 -9.42 24.99
N LYS A 96 13.10 -8.51 24.43
CA LYS A 96 11.89 -7.99 25.07
C LYS A 96 10.68 -8.61 24.39
N PRO A 97 9.72 -9.23 25.11
CA PRO A 97 8.54 -9.87 24.50
C PRO A 97 7.50 -8.87 23.97
N ASN A 98 7.95 -7.72 23.46
CA ASN A 98 7.14 -6.70 22.84
C ASN A 98 7.02 -6.99 21.34
N ILE A 99 5.78 -7.17 20.88
CA ILE A 99 5.47 -7.24 19.46
C ILE A 99 5.74 -5.86 18.85
N ILE A 100 6.58 -5.83 17.81
CA ILE A 100 6.89 -4.60 17.05
C ILE A 100 5.78 -4.34 16.03
N THR A 101 5.39 -5.40 15.31
CA THR A 101 4.32 -5.30 14.32
C THR A 101 3.67 -6.64 14.05
N VAL A 102 2.39 -6.58 13.68
CA VAL A 102 1.64 -7.67 13.07
C VAL A 102 1.10 -7.13 11.76
N LEU A 103 1.48 -7.74 10.65
CA LEU A 103 1.07 -7.35 9.31
C LEU A 103 0.11 -8.40 8.76
N GLU A 104 -1.06 -7.95 8.27
CA GLU A 104 -1.93 -8.82 7.49
C GLU A 104 -1.18 -9.30 6.24
N GLY A 105 -0.97 -10.61 6.11
CA GLY A 105 -0.13 -11.16 5.06
C GLY A 105 -0.76 -10.97 3.68
N ARG A 106 -0.25 -10.02 2.87
CA ARG A 106 -0.60 -9.82 1.44
C ARG A 106 0.52 -9.21 0.56
N THR A 107 1.78 -9.23 0.99
CA THR A 107 2.92 -8.73 0.17
C THR A 107 3.11 -9.51 -1.13
N GLN A 108 2.72 -10.78 -1.17
CA GLN A 108 2.85 -11.60 -2.38
C GLN A 108 1.90 -11.17 -3.51
N ALA A 109 0.73 -10.60 -3.20
CA ALA A 109 -0.16 -10.04 -4.21
C ALA A 109 0.45 -8.79 -4.85
N ILE A 110 0.99 -7.87 -4.04
CA ILE A 110 1.69 -6.69 -4.53
C ILE A 110 2.89 -7.11 -5.38
N LYS A 111 3.77 -7.98 -4.86
CA LYS A 111 4.96 -8.45 -5.57
C LYS A 111 4.63 -9.16 -6.89
N ARG A 112 3.51 -9.88 -6.97
CA ARG A 112 3.13 -10.60 -8.20
C ARG A 112 2.46 -9.68 -9.23
N TYR A 113 1.72 -8.67 -8.78
CA TYR A 113 0.83 -7.88 -9.64
C TYR A 113 1.19 -6.38 -9.70
N TRP A 114 2.33 -5.94 -9.16
CA TRP A 114 2.74 -4.53 -9.13
C TRP A 114 2.76 -3.87 -10.51
N LYS A 115 3.03 -4.62 -11.58
CA LYS A 115 3.01 -4.11 -12.96
C LYS A 115 1.64 -3.55 -13.36
N LEU A 116 0.55 -4.01 -12.73
CA LEU A 116 -0.79 -3.48 -12.96
C LEU A 116 -0.93 -2.01 -12.55
N PHE A 117 -0.13 -1.53 -11.58
CA PHE A 117 -0.10 -0.11 -11.24
C PHE A 117 0.42 0.75 -12.39
N GLN A 118 1.33 0.21 -13.21
CA GLN A 118 1.98 0.94 -14.30
C GLN A 118 1.25 0.82 -15.63
N GLN A 119 0.34 -0.13 -15.74
CA GLN A 119 -0.45 -0.32 -16.94
C GLN A 119 -1.47 0.81 -17.07
N ASP A 120 -1.68 1.26 -18.31
CA ASP A 120 -2.74 2.20 -18.65
C ASP A 120 -4.10 1.57 -18.26
N SER A 121 -4.80 2.21 -17.33
CA SER A 121 -6.05 1.70 -16.76
C SER A 121 -7.13 1.48 -17.82
N ARG A 122 -7.06 2.19 -18.95
CA ARG A 122 -8.01 2.07 -20.08
C ARG A 122 -7.75 0.85 -20.95
N LYS A 123 -6.56 0.26 -20.84
CA LYS A 123 -6.12 -0.94 -21.59
C LYS A 123 -6.17 -2.20 -20.72
N LEU A 124 -6.73 -2.12 -19.52
CA LEU A 124 -6.89 -3.29 -18.65
C LEU A 124 -7.96 -4.22 -19.24
N SER A 125 -7.62 -5.50 -19.36
CA SER A 125 -8.57 -6.50 -19.85
C SER A 125 -9.67 -6.77 -18.82
N ASP A 126 -10.91 -6.78 -19.30
CA ASP A 126 -12.10 -7.19 -18.54
C ASP A 126 -12.27 -8.71 -18.46
N LYS A 127 -11.37 -9.48 -19.07
CA LYS A 127 -11.42 -10.93 -19.02
C LYS A 127 -11.12 -11.43 -17.62
N ARG A 128 -12.05 -12.20 -17.07
CA ARG A 128 -11.86 -12.90 -15.78
C ARG A 128 -10.99 -14.12 -15.97
N PHE A 129 -10.07 -14.31 -15.04
CA PHE A 129 -9.22 -15.49 -14.99
C PHE A 129 -9.05 -15.93 -13.54
N TYR A 130 -8.84 -17.22 -13.32
CA TYR A 130 -8.52 -17.72 -11.99
C TYR A 130 -7.18 -17.12 -11.51
N ARG A 131 -7.16 -16.62 -10.27
CA ARG A 131 -5.97 -16.03 -9.64
C ARG A 131 -5.66 -16.80 -8.35
N PRO A 132 -4.63 -17.67 -8.36
CA PRO A 132 -4.27 -18.47 -7.19
C PRO A 132 -4.02 -17.64 -5.93
N THR A 133 -3.39 -16.46 -6.07
CA THR A 133 -3.13 -15.54 -4.95
C THR A 133 -4.41 -15.08 -4.24
N PHE A 134 -5.54 -15.01 -4.95
CA PHE A 134 -6.83 -14.59 -4.41
C PHE A 134 -7.83 -15.75 -4.28
N ARG A 135 -7.50 -16.93 -4.81
CA ARG A 135 -8.36 -18.14 -4.86
C ARG A 135 -9.73 -17.90 -5.50
N MET A 136 -9.80 -17.02 -6.50
CA MET A 136 -11.04 -16.66 -7.19
C MET A 136 -10.77 -16.14 -8.61
N HIS A 137 -11.81 -16.07 -9.44
CA HIS A 137 -11.73 -15.49 -10.79
C HIS A 137 -11.86 -13.96 -10.73
N LEU A 138 -10.80 -13.25 -11.11
CA LEU A 138 -10.76 -11.78 -11.09
C LEU A 138 -10.31 -11.21 -12.43
N THR A 139 -10.80 -10.02 -12.75
CA THR A 139 -10.25 -9.15 -13.80
C THR A 139 -8.99 -8.43 -13.30
N ASN A 140 -8.21 -7.86 -14.20
CA ASN A 140 -7.05 -7.06 -13.79
C ASN A 140 -7.47 -5.79 -13.04
N LYS A 141 -8.65 -5.23 -13.33
CA LYS A 141 -9.22 -4.09 -12.62
C LYS A 141 -9.57 -4.44 -11.17
N GLU A 142 -10.25 -5.57 -10.95
CA GLU A 142 -10.59 -6.03 -9.59
C GLU A 142 -9.32 -6.34 -8.76
N ILE A 143 -8.27 -6.86 -9.39
CA ILE A 143 -6.98 -7.06 -8.72
C ILE A 143 -6.38 -5.72 -8.34
N LEU A 144 -6.30 -4.78 -9.28
CA LEU A 144 -5.76 -3.44 -9.04
C LEU A 144 -6.50 -2.73 -7.90
N ASP A 145 -7.83 -2.77 -7.86
CA ASP A 145 -8.64 -2.19 -6.78
C ASP A 145 -8.28 -2.79 -5.41
N LYS A 146 -8.09 -4.11 -5.34
CA LYS A 146 -7.62 -4.79 -4.12
C LYS A 146 -6.20 -4.36 -3.74
N LEU A 147 -5.30 -4.17 -4.70
CA LEU A 147 -3.93 -3.73 -4.41
C LEU A 147 -3.90 -2.28 -3.91
N LEU A 148 -4.71 -1.40 -4.52
CA LEU A 148 -4.85 0.00 -4.09
C LEU A 148 -5.46 0.10 -2.69
N SER A 149 -6.35 -0.83 -2.29
CA SER A 149 -6.89 -0.85 -0.93
C SER A 149 -5.87 -1.10 0.19
N TYR A 150 -4.64 -1.50 -0.15
CA TYR A 150 -3.58 -1.67 0.87
C TYR A 150 -2.96 -0.35 1.31
N SER A 151 -3.12 0.74 0.55
CA SER A 151 -2.58 2.05 0.90
C SER A 151 -3.50 3.13 0.36
N GLU A 152 -4.19 3.84 1.27
CA GLU A 152 -5.00 5.00 0.90
C GLU A 152 -4.16 6.09 0.22
N ASP A 153 -2.88 6.24 0.61
CA ASP A 153 -1.96 7.19 -0.03
C ASP A 153 -1.71 6.85 -1.50
N LEU A 154 -1.42 5.57 -1.78
CA LEU A 154 -1.22 5.08 -3.14
C LEU A 154 -2.50 5.22 -3.97
N LYS A 155 -3.64 4.86 -3.39
CA LYS A 155 -4.96 4.97 -4.01
C LYS A 155 -5.32 6.42 -4.33
N HIS A 156 -4.99 7.36 -3.45
CA HIS A 156 -5.23 8.78 -3.65
C HIS A 156 -4.41 9.34 -4.83
N HIS A 157 -3.16 8.90 -4.99
CA HIS A 157 -2.25 9.41 -6.03
C HIS A 157 -2.35 8.65 -7.36
N TYR A 158 -2.94 7.46 -7.38
CA TYR A 158 -3.07 6.62 -8.57
C TYR A 158 -3.76 7.33 -9.76
N PRO A 159 -4.87 8.08 -9.59
CA PRO A 159 -5.50 8.82 -10.68
C PRO A 159 -4.57 9.86 -11.32
N LEU A 160 -3.82 10.61 -10.50
CA LEU A 160 -2.85 11.59 -10.98
C LEU A 160 -1.75 10.92 -11.80
N TYR A 161 -1.22 9.78 -11.33
CA TYR A 161 -0.26 8.99 -12.09
C TYR A 161 -0.83 8.54 -13.46
N GLN A 162 -2.07 8.06 -13.51
CA GLN A 162 -2.70 7.61 -14.75
C GLN A 162 -2.91 8.77 -15.74
N LEU A 163 -3.24 9.98 -15.26
CA LEU A 163 -3.32 11.18 -16.09
C LEU A 163 -1.94 11.61 -16.62
N LEU A 164 -0.90 11.56 -15.79
CA LEU A 164 0.48 11.80 -16.24
C LEU A 164 0.89 10.80 -17.32
N LEU A 165 0.60 9.51 -17.10
CA LEU A 165 0.87 8.45 -18.07
C LEU A 165 0.13 8.68 -19.39
N PHE A 166 -1.12 9.14 -19.33
CA PHE A 166 -1.93 9.49 -20.51
C PHE A 166 -1.25 10.58 -21.35
N HIS A 167 -0.94 11.73 -20.77
CA HIS A 167 -0.30 12.84 -21.49
C HIS A 167 1.10 12.47 -22.00
N PHE A 168 1.83 11.66 -21.24
CA PHE A 168 3.12 11.13 -21.67
C PHE A 168 2.98 10.23 -22.90
N GLN A 169 2.04 9.29 -22.91
CA GLN A 169 1.81 8.39 -24.06
C GLN A 169 1.32 9.12 -25.31
N ASN A 170 0.52 10.18 -25.15
CA ASN A 170 0.02 10.99 -26.25
C ASN A 170 1.01 12.07 -26.71
N LYS A 171 2.20 12.15 -26.10
CA LYS A 171 3.22 13.15 -26.44
C LYS A 171 2.72 14.59 -26.29
N GLU A 172 2.02 14.87 -25.20
CA GLU A 172 1.47 16.20 -24.86
C GLU A 172 2.29 16.85 -23.72
N PRO A 173 3.50 17.37 -23.97
CA PRO A 173 4.39 17.87 -22.92
C PRO A 173 3.81 19.04 -22.13
N GLU A 174 3.07 19.94 -22.77
CA GLU A 174 2.48 21.12 -22.14
C GLU A 174 1.45 20.70 -21.09
N LYS A 175 0.57 19.75 -21.44
CA LYS A 175 -0.43 19.20 -20.50
C LYS A 175 0.24 18.37 -19.41
N PHE A 176 1.27 17.59 -19.76
CA PHE A 176 2.03 16.80 -18.79
C PHE A 176 2.68 17.68 -17.72
N PHE A 177 3.39 18.74 -18.12
CA PHE A 177 4.05 19.65 -17.18
C PHE A 177 3.07 20.57 -16.46
N GLY A 178 2.00 21.03 -17.12
CA GLY A 178 0.94 21.78 -16.45
C GLY A 178 0.33 20.99 -15.28
N LEU A 179 0.04 19.71 -15.49
CA LEU A 179 -0.49 18.83 -14.45
C LEU A 179 0.48 18.66 -13.27
N ILE A 180 1.79 18.62 -13.52
CA ILE A 180 2.83 18.56 -12.47
C ILE A 180 2.84 19.86 -11.66
N GLU A 181 2.88 21.01 -12.34
CA GLU A 181 2.95 22.34 -11.73
C GLU A 181 1.71 22.62 -10.86
N ASP A 182 0.52 22.23 -11.31
CA ASP A 182 -0.76 22.40 -10.58
C ASP A 182 -0.89 21.57 -9.30
N ASN A 183 -0.11 20.47 -9.21
CA ASN A 183 -0.22 19.48 -8.14
C ASN A 183 1.03 19.43 -7.24
N ILE A 184 2.12 20.12 -7.56
CA ILE A 184 3.38 20.03 -6.81
C ILE A 184 3.27 20.36 -5.32
N LYS A 185 2.35 21.24 -4.93
CA LYS A 185 2.11 21.58 -3.51
C LYS A 185 1.08 20.69 -2.82
N LYS A 186 0.29 19.92 -3.59
CA LYS A 186 -0.84 19.12 -3.12
C LYS A 186 -0.46 17.66 -2.88
N VAL A 187 0.54 17.16 -3.60
CA VAL A 187 1.01 15.76 -3.48
C VAL A 187 1.92 15.56 -2.27
N TYR A 188 2.03 14.31 -1.82
CA TYR A 188 2.98 13.93 -0.77
C TYR A 188 4.44 14.25 -1.13
N SER A 189 5.25 14.49 -0.10
CA SER A 189 6.66 14.89 -0.21
C SER A 189 7.49 14.03 -1.17
N LEU A 190 7.26 12.71 -1.19
CA LEU A 190 7.92 11.78 -2.11
C LEU A 190 7.66 12.14 -3.59
N PHE A 191 6.42 12.46 -3.95
CA PHE A 191 6.06 12.88 -5.31
C PHE A 191 6.61 14.28 -5.63
N GLN A 192 6.68 15.17 -4.65
CA GLN A 192 7.25 16.51 -4.85
C GLN A 192 8.69 16.44 -5.33
N THR A 193 9.50 15.55 -4.75
CA THR A 193 10.89 15.34 -5.18
C THR A 193 10.98 14.88 -6.63
N VAL A 194 10.13 13.93 -7.04
CA VAL A 194 10.07 13.46 -8.43
C VAL A 194 9.65 14.59 -9.37
N PHE A 195 8.62 15.36 -9.01
CA PHE A 195 8.13 16.49 -9.80
C PHE A 195 9.17 17.58 -9.96
N LYS A 196 9.92 17.91 -8.90
CA LYS A 196 11.05 18.86 -8.96
C LYS A 196 12.12 18.38 -9.94
N THR A 197 12.45 17.09 -9.93
CA THR A 197 13.39 16.51 -10.90
C THR A 197 12.86 16.61 -12.33
N PHE A 198 11.58 16.30 -12.57
CA PHE A 198 10.98 16.44 -13.90
C PHE A 198 11.02 17.89 -14.39
N ILE A 199 10.70 18.86 -13.54
CA ILE A 199 10.78 20.29 -13.89
C ILE A 199 12.22 20.69 -14.20
N LYS A 200 13.20 20.25 -13.39
CA LYS A 200 14.62 20.52 -13.63
C LYS A 200 15.09 19.99 -14.99
N ASP A 201 14.66 18.79 -15.37
CA ASP A 201 15.02 18.14 -16.64
C ASP A 201 13.95 18.34 -17.74
N LYS A 202 13.10 19.37 -17.63
CA LYS A 202 11.95 19.61 -18.53
C LYS A 202 12.33 19.54 -20.00
N GLY A 203 13.39 20.24 -20.41
CA GLY A 203 13.84 20.23 -21.81
C GLY A 203 14.19 18.83 -22.34
N LYS A 204 14.83 17.98 -21.52
CA LYS A 204 15.17 16.60 -21.92
C LYS A 204 13.91 15.74 -22.08
N ILE A 205 12.95 15.89 -21.17
CA ILE A 205 11.70 15.14 -21.18
C ILE A 205 10.82 15.57 -22.37
N VAL A 206 10.73 16.88 -22.64
CA VAL A 206 10.04 17.41 -23.83
C VAL A 206 10.66 16.83 -25.10
N ASN A 207 11.99 16.84 -25.21
CA ASN A 207 12.69 16.23 -26.34
C ASN A 207 12.37 14.73 -26.46
N ALA A 208 12.34 13.99 -25.36
CA ALA A 208 11.99 12.57 -25.37
C ALA A 208 10.53 12.30 -25.80
N LEU A 209 9.61 13.23 -25.57
CA LEU A 209 8.22 13.13 -25.98
C LEU A 209 8.03 13.48 -27.46
N GLN A 210 8.68 14.54 -27.93
CA GLN A 210 8.47 15.09 -29.27
C GLN A 210 9.33 14.41 -30.34
N LEU A 211 10.58 14.07 -30.01
CA LEU A 211 11.49 13.44 -30.97
C LEU A 211 11.15 11.96 -31.16
N SER A 212 11.36 11.47 -32.39
CA SER A 212 11.25 10.04 -32.72
C SER A 212 12.51 9.24 -32.38
N TYR A 213 13.58 9.93 -31.99
CA TYR A 213 14.86 9.32 -31.64
C TYR A 213 14.79 8.70 -30.24
N SER A 214 15.19 7.44 -30.14
CA SER A 214 15.35 6.75 -28.87
C SER A 214 16.64 5.94 -28.87
N ASN A 215 17.15 5.65 -27.67
CA ASN A 215 18.27 4.73 -27.49
C ASN A 215 17.92 3.28 -27.84
N ALA A 216 16.69 2.97 -28.28
CA ALA A 216 16.27 1.61 -28.62
C ALA A 216 17.18 0.95 -29.67
N LYS A 217 17.64 1.70 -30.67
CA LYS A 217 18.61 1.20 -31.66
C LYS A 217 19.93 0.80 -31.00
N LEU A 218 20.49 1.70 -30.17
CA LEU A 218 21.72 1.44 -29.42
C LEU A 218 21.56 0.28 -28.43
N GLU A 219 20.40 0.16 -27.80
CA GLU A 219 20.11 -0.90 -26.84
C GLU A 219 19.93 -2.26 -27.52
N ALA A 220 19.32 -2.31 -28.71
CA ALA A 220 19.31 -3.48 -29.58
C ALA A 220 20.74 -3.91 -29.96
N THR A 221 21.58 -2.95 -30.35
CA THR A 221 23.01 -3.19 -30.63
C THR A 221 23.74 -3.71 -29.38
N ASN A 222 23.52 -3.12 -28.21
CA ASN A 222 24.12 -3.57 -26.95
C ASN A 222 23.70 -5.00 -26.57
N ASN A 223 22.45 -5.38 -26.83
CA ASN A 223 21.97 -6.74 -26.58
C ASN A 223 22.58 -7.74 -27.56
N LEU A 224 22.75 -7.37 -28.84
CA LEU A 224 23.49 -8.16 -29.82
C LEU A 224 24.95 -8.36 -29.38
N ILE A 225 25.62 -7.29 -28.94
CA ILE A 225 26.98 -7.36 -28.37
C ILE A 225 27.04 -8.33 -27.19
N LYS A 226 26.09 -8.25 -26.25
CA LYS A 226 26.01 -9.17 -25.11
C LYS A 226 25.80 -10.61 -25.55
N LEU A 227 24.98 -10.85 -26.57
CA LEU A 227 24.73 -12.18 -27.13
C LEU A 227 25.99 -12.75 -27.78
N ILE A 228 26.67 -11.96 -28.61
CA ILE A 228 27.95 -12.34 -29.24
C ILE A 228 29.00 -12.63 -28.17
N LYS A 229 29.15 -11.77 -27.16
CA LYS A 229 30.05 -12.01 -26.02
C LYS A 229 29.75 -13.28 -25.24
N ARG A 230 28.49 -13.70 -25.16
CA ARG A 230 28.08 -14.94 -24.48
C ARG A 230 28.36 -16.19 -25.33
N ASN A 231 28.19 -16.09 -26.65
CA ASN A 231 28.37 -17.21 -27.58
C ASN A 231 29.84 -17.40 -27.97
N ALA A 232 30.59 -16.31 -28.07
CA ALA A 232 32.01 -16.36 -28.33
C ALA A 232 32.77 -16.60 -27.03
N PHE A 233 33.13 -17.86 -26.78
CA PHE A 233 34.01 -18.24 -25.69
C PHE A 233 35.42 -17.66 -25.92
N GLY A 234 35.65 -16.44 -25.42
CA GLY A 234 36.99 -15.92 -25.17
C GLY A 234 37.68 -15.22 -26.35
N PHE A 235 37.08 -14.17 -26.91
CA PHE A 235 37.88 -13.19 -27.65
C PHE A 235 38.91 -12.56 -26.70
N ARG A 236 40.17 -12.99 -26.80
CA ARG A 236 41.30 -12.40 -26.06
C ARG A 236 41.76 -11.05 -26.64
N ASN A 237 41.35 -10.75 -27.87
CA ASN A 237 41.74 -9.55 -28.61
C ASN A 237 40.49 -8.75 -29.03
N PHE A 238 40.43 -7.47 -28.64
CA PHE A 238 39.34 -6.55 -28.96
C PHE A 238 39.21 -6.31 -30.48
N GLU A 239 40.31 -6.33 -31.23
CA GLU A 239 40.28 -6.05 -32.67
C GLU A 239 39.66 -7.22 -33.45
N ASN A 240 39.85 -8.45 -32.99
CA ASN A 240 39.16 -9.62 -33.55
C ASN A 240 37.64 -9.56 -33.29
N PHE A 241 37.24 -9.13 -32.10
CA PHE A 241 35.84 -8.90 -31.76
C PHE A 241 35.20 -7.80 -32.63
N LYS A 242 35.92 -6.72 -32.87
CA LYS A 242 35.47 -5.59 -33.71
C LYS A 242 35.38 -5.97 -35.19
N ASN A 243 36.30 -6.79 -35.69
CA ASN A 243 36.29 -7.26 -37.08
C ASN A 243 35.09 -8.18 -37.36
N GLU A 244 34.77 -9.11 -36.46
CA GLU A 244 33.58 -9.98 -36.59
C GLU A 244 32.27 -9.18 -36.47
N PHE A 245 32.26 -8.16 -35.62
CA PHE A 245 31.12 -7.24 -35.51
C PHE A 245 30.93 -6.35 -36.75
N SER A 246 32.01 -5.93 -37.41
CA SER A 246 31.95 -5.09 -38.62
C SER A 246 31.62 -5.89 -39.89
N SER A 247 31.68 -7.23 -39.82
CA SER A 247 31.29 -8.15 -40.90
C SER A 247 29.83 -8.61 -40.86
N LEU A 248 29.05 -8.16 -39.86
CA LEU A 248 27.60 -8.41 -39.71
C LEU A 248 26.79 -7.19 -40.14
#